data_AF-A0A5E4S750-F1
#
_entry.id   AF-A0A5E4S750-F1
#
_cell.length_a   1.000
_cell.length_b   1.000
_cell.length_c   1.000
_cell.angle_alpha   90.00
_cell.angle_beta   90.00
_cell.angle_gamma   90.00
#
_symmetry.space_group_name_H-M   'P 1'
#
loop_
_entity.id
_entity.type
_entity.pdbx_description
1 polymer ?
#
loop_
_entity_poly.entity_id
_entity_poly.type
_entity_poly.pdbx_seq_one_letter_code
_entity_poly.pdbx_strand_id
1 'polypeptide(L)'
;MPRTPPSFDDVTLGLLHAAARQADRTHRDSNTAFLDQFIRDVRVTTHRMHSAQTYLRVLAGAGIERLPSAGTVQRAISRARTVSTTPTAVTGPAMRAAEQHTLAQHVARVMALLSPDGMGISSPDYTGDHPFDAVDAYRRLQRLEIENRALRVHAEELTAMLMAARVALAEALGHHGVRAGTVRAAHGRRGSPIGESHEDD
;
A
#
# COMPACT_ATOMS: atom_id res chain seq x y z
N MET A 1 2.92 -12.25 -36.10
CA MET A 1 2.62 -13.22 -35.02
C MET A 1 1.58 -12.61 -34.09
N PRO A 2 0.30 -13.00 -34.16
CA PRO A 2 -0.69 -12.54 -33.20
C PRO A 2 -0.33 -13.11 -31.82
N ARG A 3 -0.06 -12.23 -30.85
CA ARG A 3 0.18 -12.65 -29.47
C ARG A 3 -1.16 -13.08 -28.88
N THR A 4 -1.33 -14.37 -28.63
CA THR A 4 -2.49 -14.88 -27.89
C THR A 4 -2.55 -14.14 -26.55
N PRO A 5 -3.65 -13.45 -26.24
CA PRO A 5 -3.77 -12.78 -24.95
C PRO A 5 -3.67 -13.82 -23.83
N PRO A 6 -3.10 -13.46 -22.67
CA PRO A 6 -3.08 -14.37 -21.53
C PRO A 6 -4.52 -14.74 -21.18
N SER A 7 -4.90 -16.00 -21.37
CA SER A 7 -6.17 -16.54 -20.94
C SER A 7 -6.00 -17.07 -19.52
N PHE A 8 -6.86 -16.61 -18.62
CA PHE A 8 -7.00 -17.23 -17.30
C PHE A 8 -7.81 -18.53 -17.47
N ASP A 9 -7.51 -19.55 -16.67
CA ASP A 9 -8.42 -20.69 -16.52
C ASP A 9 -9.73 -20.22 -15.86
N ASP A 10 -10.81 -21.00 -16.02
CA ASP A 10 -12.14 -20.61 -15.57
C ASP A 10 -12.22 -20.42 -14.04
N VAL A 11 -11.44 -21.19 -13.29
CA VAL A 11 -11.37 -21.12 -11.82
C VAL A 11 -10.75 -19.79 -11.39
N THR A 12 -9.58 -19.46 -11.96
CA THR A 12 -8.87 -18.20 -11.71
C THR A 12 -9.74 -17.03 -12.15
N LEU A 13 -10.36 -17.10 -13.34
CA LEU A 13 -11.24 -16.04 -13.84
C LEU A 13 -12.44 -15.82 -12.89
N GLY A 14 -13.05 -16.90 -12.39
CA GLY A 14 -14.11 -16.85 -11.40
C GLY A 14 -13.67 -16.15 -10.10
N LEU A 15 -12.48 -16.49 -9.60
CA LEU A 15 -11.87 -15.83 -8.42
C LEU A 15 -11.62 -14.35 -8.67
N LEU A 16 -11.09 -13.99 -9.84
CA LEU A 16 -10.83 -12.59 -10.18
C LEU A 16 -12.13 -11.78 -10.32
N HIS A 17 -13.19 -12.37 -10.88
CA HIS A 17 -14.51 -11.73 -10.93
C HIS A 17 -15.12 -11.55 -9.53
N ALA A 18 -14.98 -12.54 -8.65
CA ALA A 18 -15.42 -12.42 -7.26
C ALA A 18 -14.66 -11.31 -6.52
N ALA A 19 -13.33 -11.23 -6.71
CA ALA A 19 -12.49 -10.18 -6.15
C ALA A 19 -12.89 -8.79 -6.66
N ALA A 20 -13.15 -8.64 -7.96
CA ALA A 20 -13.63 -7.39 -8.55
C ALA A 20 -14.94 -6.92 -7.90
N ARG A 21 -15.93 -7.83 -7.78
CA ARG A 21 -17.22 -7.51 -7.14
C ARG A 21 -17.10 -7.21 -5.66
N GLN A 22 -16.16 -7.85 -4.97
CA GLN A 22 -15.89 -7.58 -3.56
C GLN A 22 -15.29 -6.18 -3.40
N ALA A 23 -14.26 -5.84 -4.18
CA ALA A 23 -13.62 -4.52 -4.16
C ALA A 23 -14.62 -3.42 -4.49
N ASP A 24 -15.52 -3.64 -5.44
CA ASP A 24 -16.56 -2.67 -5.83
C ASP A 24 -17.55 -2.40 -4.68
N ARG A 25 -18.00 -3.48 -3.99
CA ARG A 25 -18.86 -3.35 -2.80
C ARG A 25 -18.17 -2.61 -1.65
N THR A 26 -16.88 -2.84 -1.43
CA THR A 26 -16.13 -2.21 -0.35
C THR A 26 -15.75 -0.76 -0.66
N HIS A 27 -15.56 -0.40 -1.92
CA HIS A 27 -15.04 0.91 -2.34
C HIS A 27 -15.90 1.58 -3.41
N ARG A 28 -17.22 1.62 -3.18
CA ARG A 28 -18.19 2.19 -4.12
C ARG A 28 -17.87 3.64 -4.51
N ASP A 29 -17.41 4.43 -3.55
CA ASP A 29 -17.23 5.88 -3.74
C ASP A 29 -15.86 6.27 -4.31
N SER A 30 -14.85 5.39 -4.26
CA SER A 30 -13.46 5.73 -4.61
C SER A 30 -12.85 4.78 -5.64
N ASN A 31 -12.62 5.30 -6.85
CA ASN A 31 -12.06 4.54 -7.97
C ASN A 31 -10.61 4.14 -7.69
N THR A 32 -9.90 4.99 -6.96
CA THR A 32 -8.52 4.78 -6.54
C THR A 32 -8.44 3.60 -5.56
N ALA A 33 -9.27 3.62 -4.51
CA ALA A 33 -9.27 2.54 -3.51
C ALA A 33 -9.76 1.22 -4.09
N PHE A 34 -10.80 1.26 -4.93
CA PHE A 34 -11.30 0.10 -5.68
C PHE A 34 -10.18 -0.56 -6.50
N LEU A 35 -9.48 0.21 -7.35
CA LEU A 35 -8.44 -0.32 -8.21
C LEU A 35 -7.22 -0.82 -7.44
N ASP A 36 -6.84 -0.12 -6.37
CA ASP A 36 -5.69 -0.51 -5.55
C ASP A 36 -5.97 -1.82 -4.80
N GLN A 37 -7.22 -2.04 -4.34
CA GLN A 37 -7.64 -3.30 -3.74
C GLN A 37 -7.72 -4.43 -4.77
N PHE A 38 -8.40 -4.20 -5.91
CA PHE A 38 -8.54 -5.20 -6.96
C PHE A 38 -7.18 -5.65 -7.53
N ILE A 39 -6.26 -4.72 -7.81
CA ILE A 39 -4.92 -5.05 -8.33
C ILE A 39 -4.11 -5.86 -7.32
N ARG A 40 -4.27 -5.57 -6.01
CA ARG A 40 -3.65 -6.34 -4.93
C ARG A 40 -4.17 -7.77 -4.92
N ASP A 41 -5.49 -7.95 -4.98
CA ASP A 41 -6.13 -9.26 -4.94
C ASP A 41 -5.76 -10.11 -6.17
N VAL A 42 -5.78 -9.51 -7.37
CA VAL A 42 -5.32 -10.19 -8.60
C VAL A 42 -3.85 -10.62 -8.49
N ARG A 43 -3.01 -9.81 -7.85
CA ARG A 43 -1.59 -10.14 -7.66
C ARG A 43 -1.40 -11.25 -6.64
N VAL A 44 -2.23 -11.34 -5.60
CA VAL A 44 -2.24 -12.46 -4.65
C VAL A 44 -2.64 -13.75 -5.38
N THR A 45 -3.70 -13.72 -6.20
CA THR A 45 -4.20 -14.89 -6.92
C THR A 45 -3.28 -15.36 -8.05
N THR A 46 -2.73 -14.45 -8.85
CA THR A 46 -1.98 -14.81 -10.08
C THR A 46 -0.46 -14.72 -9.91
N HIS A 47 0.02 -14.19 -8.79
CA HIS A 47 1.42 -13.88 -8.50
C HIS A 47 2.13 -12.99 -9.55
N ARG A 48 1.37 -12.37 -10.45
CA ARG A 48 1.87 -11.54 -11.55
C ARG A 48 1.09 -10.25 -11.64
N MET A 49 1.74 -9.23 -12.20
CA MET A 49 1.10 -7.96 -12.52
C MET A 49 0.84 -7.91 -14.01
N HIS A 50 -0.40 -7.58 -14.37
CA HIS A 50 -0.87 -7.64 -15.76
C HIS A 50 -0.91 -6.27 -16.41
N SER A 51 -1.22 -6.23 -17.71
CA SER A 51 -1.42 -4.97 -18.42
C SER A 51 -2.76 -4.33 -18.04
N ALA A 52 -2.88 -3.01 -18.23
CA ALA A 52 -4.14 -2.30 -18.00
C ALA A 52 -5.30 -2.90 -18.81
N GLN A 53 -5.04 -3.35 -20.03
CA GLN A 53 -6.04 -3.97 -20.89
C GLN A 53 -6.55 -5.30 -20.33
N THR A 54 -5.66 -6.10 -19.72
CA THR A 54 -6.05 -7.35 -19.05
C THR A 54 -6.96 -7.07 -17.87
N TYR A 55 -6.61 -6.10 -17.01
CA TYR A 55 -7.45 -5.72 -15.87
C TYR A 55 -8.82 -5.23 -16.32
N LEU A 56 -8.89 -4.36 -17.34
CA LEU A 56 -10.17 -3.89 -17.88
C LEU A 56 -11.04 -5.01 -18.42
N ARG A 57 -10.45 -6.01 -19.08
CA ARG A 57 -11.20 -7.18 -19.58
C ARG A 57 -11.83 -7.97 -18.44
N VAL A 58 -11.08 -8.20 -17.37
CA VAL A 58 -11.58 -8.90 -16.17
C VAL A 58 -12.68 -8.09 -15.49
N LEU A 59 -12.52 -6.77 -15.37
CA LEU A 59 -13.55 -5.90 -14.78
C LEU A 59 -14.83 -5.87 -15.62
N ALA A 60 -14.71 -5.82 -16.95
CA ALA A 60 -15.85 -5.90 -17.86
C ALA A 60 -16.57 -7.25 -17.76
N GLY A 61 -15.81 -8.35 -17.69
CA GLY A 61 -16.37 -9.70 -17.50
C GLY A 61 -17.01 -9.93 -16.14
N ALA A 62 -16.61 -9.18 -15.12
CA ALA A 62 -17.16 -9.26 -13.77
C ALA A 62 -18.51 -8.54 -13.60
N GLY A 63 -18.95 -7.76 -14.60
CA GLY A 63 -20.20 -6.99 -14.57
C GLY A 63 -20.12 -5.71 -13.73
N ILE A 64 -18.93 -5.12 -13.59
CA ILE A 64 -18.76 -3.86 -12.84
C ILE A 64 -19.30 -2.70 -13.69
N GLU A 65 -20.35 -2.03 -13.22
CA GLU A 65 -21.01 -0.92 -13.94
C GLU A 65 -20.07 0.27 -14.14
N ARG A 66 -19.19 0.51 -13.17
CA ARG A 66 -18.22 1.60 -13.19
C ARG A 66 -16.90 1.12 -13.76
N LEU A 67 -16.76 1.20 -15.08
CA LEU A 67 -15.52 0.88 -15.78
C LEU A 67 -14.55 2.06 -15.70
N PRO A 68 -13.42 1.93 -14.97
CA PRO A 68 -12.42 2.99 -14.92
C PRO A 68 -11.69 3.13 -16.27
N SER A 69 -11.22 4.34 -16.59
CA SER A 69 -10.44 4.57 -17.81
C SER A 69 -9.10 3.82 -17.78
N ALA A 70 -8.55 3.50 -18.96
CA ALA A 70 -7.24 2.86 -19.08
C ALA A 70 -6.12 3.65 -18.38
N GLY A 71 -6.15 4.99 -18.45
CA GLY A 71 -5.19 5.85 -17.76
C GLY A 71 -5.31 5.76 -16.23
N THR A 72 -6.52 5.60 -15.70
CA THR A 72 -6.76 5.39 -14.26
C THR A 72 -6.18 4.05 -13.80
N VAL A 73 -6.40 2.99 -14.57
CA VAL A 73 -5.83 1.66 -14.30
C VAL A 73 -4.31 1.69 -14.37
N GLN A 74 -3.71 2.38 -15.35
CA GLN A 74 -2.26 2.54 -15.43
C GLN A 74 -1.67 3.26 -14.22
N ARG A 75 -2.30 4.33 -13.73
CA ARG A 75 -1.87 4.99 -12.49
C ARG A 75 -1.93 4.06 -11.29
N ALA A 76 -2.97 3.23 -11.19
CA ALA A 76 -3.09 2.24 -10.13
C ALA A 76 -2.03 1.14 -10.22
N ILE A 77 -1.69 0.66 -11.43
CA ILE A 77 -0.57 -0.26 -11.65
C ILE A 77 0.75 0.38 -11.21
N SER A 78 0.99 1.64 -11.56
CA SER A 78 2.20 2.37 -11.14
C SER A 78 2.29 2.48 -9.61
N ARG A 79 1.18 2.79 -8.92
CA ARG A 79 1.14 2.80 -7.45
C ARG A 79 1.38 1.41 -6.85
N ALA A 80 0.77 0.36 -7.42
CA ALA A 80 0.96 -1.01 -6.96
C ALA A 80 2.42 -1.49 -7.14
N ARG A 81 3.13 -0.98 -8.15
CA ARG A 81 4.57 -1.20 -8.34
C ARG A 81 5.40 -0.53 -7.23
N THR A 82 5.11 0.73 -6.90
CA THR A 82 5.87 1.48 -5.90
C THR A 82 5.68 0.96 -4.47
N VAL A 83 4.48 0.49 -4.14
CA VAL A 83 4.19 -0.20 -2.87
C VAL A 83 4.97 -1.52 -2.75
N SER A 84 5.41 -2.08 -3.88
CA SER A 84 6.19 -3.31 -3.90
C SER A 84 7.70 -3.12 -3.72
N THR A 85 8.19 -1.88 -3.81
CA THR A 85 9.61 -1.51 -3.62
C THR A 85 9.95 -1.08 -2.20
N THR A 86 8.95 -0.93 -1.32
CA THR A 86 9.19 -1.02 0.12
C THR A 86 9.32 -2.50 0.48
N PRO A 87 10.49 -2.99 0.90
CA PRO A 87 10.60 -4.35 1.40
C PRO A 87 9.84 -4.39 2.72
N THR A 88 8.57 -4.81 2.68
CA THR A 88 7.97 -5.47 3.82
C THR A 88 8.67 -6.84 3.88
N ALA A 89 9.86 -6.86 4.48
CA ALA A 89 10.43 -8.09 5.00
C ALA A 89 9.42 -8.62 6.01
N VAL A 90 8.61 -9.60 5.59
CA VAL A 90 8.32 -10.93 6.18
C VAL A 90 7.34 -11.52 5.14
N THR A 91 7.65 -12.57 4.39
CA THR A 91 7.61 -13.95 4.88
C THR A 91 8.20 -14.88 3.81
N GLY A 92 9.14 -15.74 4.20
CA GLY A 92 9.84 -16.66 3.29
C GLY A 92 8.96 -17.79 2.72
N PRO A 93 9.48 -18.53 1.71
CA PRO A 93 8.77 -19.62 1.02
C PRO A 93 8.31 -20.76 1.96
N ALA A 94 8.92 -20.89 3.14
CA ALA A 94 8.52 -21.86 4.15
C ALA A 94 7.12 -21.62 4.74
N MET A 95 6.69 -20.36 4.91
CA MET A 95 5.35 -20.06 5.44
C MET A 95 4.27 -20.25 4.38
N ARG A 96 4.57 -19.99 3.10
CA ARG A 96 3.67 -20.35 1.99
C ARG A 96 3.50 -21.87 1.87
N ALA A 97 4.57 -22.65 2.08
CA ALA A 97 4.49 -24.10 2.12
C ALA A 97 3.65 -24.58 3.32
N ALA A 98 3.82 -23.95 4.49
CA ALA A 98 3.01 -24.26 5.67
C ALA A 98 1.52 -23.93 5.47
N GLU A 99 1.19 -22.78 4.85
CA GLU A 99 -0.17 -22.35 4.49
C GLU A 99 -0.81 -23.26 3.43
N GLN A 100 -0.05 -23.66 2.41
CA GLN A 100 -0.50 -24.61 1.40
C GLN A 100 -0.72 -26.01 1.99
N HIS A 101 0.12 -26.42 2.95
CA HIS A 101 -0.03 -27.69 3.64
C HIS A 101 -1.25 -27.69 4.57
N THR A 102 -1.50 -26.59 5.29
CA THR A 102 -2.72 -26.44 6.11
C THR A 102 -3.98 -26.41 5.26
N LEU A 103 -3.95 -25.75 4.10
CA LEU A 103 -5.08 -25.77 3.16
C LEU A 103 -5.33 -27.18 2.62
N ALA A 104 -4.28 -27.91 2.22
CA ALA A 104 -4.38 -29.28 1.74
C ALA A 104 -4.94 -30.23 2.82
N GLN A 105 -4.52 -30.06 4.07
CA GLN A 105 -5.03 -30.82 5.21
C GLN A 105 -6.51 -30.50 5.48
N HIS A 106 -6.92 -29.24 5.38
CA HIS A 106 -8.31 -28.85 5.59
C HIS A 106 -9.22 -29.42 4.50
N VAL A 107 -8.78 -29.36 3.23
CA VAL A 107 -9.50 -29.96 2.11
C VAL A 107 -9.57 -31.48 2.27
N ALA A 108 -8.48 -32.15 2.63
CA ALA A 108 -8.48 -33.59 2.88
C ALA A 108 -9.43 -33.99 4.03
N ARG A 109 -9.49 -33.20 5.09
CA ARG A 109 -10.40 -33.42 6.24
C ARG A 109 -11.86 -33.25 5.85
N VAL A 110 -12.18 -32.22 5.07
CA VAL A 110 -13.53 -31.99 4.55
C VAL A 110 -13.94 -33.10 3.59
N MET A 111 -13.03 -33.54 2.71
CA MET A 111 -13.27 -34.68 1.81
C MET A 111 -13.46 -36.00 2.57
N ALA A 112 -12.73 -36.22 3.66
CA ALA A 112 -12.91 -37.40 4.51
C ALA A 112 -14.24 -37.39 5.28
N LEU A 113 -14.73 -36.21 5.69
CA LEU A 113 -16.03 -36.05 6.35
C LEU A 113 -17.21 -36.13 5.37
N LEU A 114 -16.96 -35.85 4.09
CA LEU A 114 -17.95 -35.93 3.01
C LEU A 114 -17.97 -37.30 2.32
N SER A 115 -17.01 -38.18 2.59
CA SER A 115 -16.99 -39.56 2.09
C SER A 115 -17.97 -40.43 2.87
N PRO A 116 -18.99 -41.01 2.23
CA PRO A 116 -20.06 -41.75 2.91
C PRO A 116 -19.71 -43.21 3.24
N ASP A 117 -18.51 -43.69 2.91
CA ASP A 117 -18.10 -45.07 3.14
C ASP A 117 -16.86 -45.16 4.04
N GLY A 118 -17.01 -45.93 5.12
CA GLY A 118 -15.91 -46.75 5.61
C GLY A 118 -15.29 -46.34 6.94
N MET A 119 -15.83 -46.93 8.01
CA MET A 119 -15.18 -47.18 9.29
C MET A 119 -13.67 -47.48 9.18
N GLY A 120 -12.87 -46.72 9.94
CA GLY A 120 -11.61 -47.13 10.58
C GLY A 120 -10.39 -47.35 9.68
N ILE A 121 -9.33 -46.57 9.89
CA ILE A 121 -7.94 -47.04 10.09
C ILE A 121 -7.13 -45.87 10.70
N SER A 122 -6.67 -46.11 11.93
CA SER A 122 -5.49 -45.55 12.61
C SER A 122 -5.11 -44.09 12.35
N SER A 123 -5.55 -43.20 13.24
CA SER A 123 -4.87 -41.92 13.46
C SER A 123 -3.49 -42.21 14.04
N PRO A 124 -2.36 -41.81 13.41
CA PRO A 124 -1.12 -41.64 14.15
C PRO A 124 -1.33 -40.50 15.15
N ASP A 125 -0.74 -40.65 16.33
CA ASP A 125 -0.61 -39.61 17.35
C ASP A 125 -0.33 -38.24 16.71
N TYR A 126 -1.32 -37.34 16.76
CA TYR A 126 -1.11 -35.92 16.58
C TYR A 126 -1.56 -35.21 17.85
N THR A 127 -0.72 -35.32 18.87
CA THR A 127 -0.75 -34.48 20.06
C THR A 127 -0.42 -33.05 19.66
N GLY A 128 -1.44 -32.25 19.37
CA GLY A 128 -1.27 -30.84 19.03
C GLY A 128 -2.53 -30.16 18.51
N ASP A 129 -3.71 -30.62 18.93
CA ASP A 129 -4.97 -29.94 18.67
C ASP A 129 -5.10 -28.82 19.72
N HIS A 130 -4.56 -27.63 19.43
CA HIS A 130 -5.04 -26.44 20.13
C HIS A 130 -6.33 -26.03 19.42
N PRO A 131 -7.51 -26.27 20.03
CA PRO A 131 -8.77 -25.82 19.44
C PRO A 131 -8.67 -24.32 19.18
N PHE A 132 -9.24 -23.86 18.07
CA PHE A 132 -9.33 -22.44 17.75
C PHE A 132 -9.86 -21.68 18.97
N ASP A 133 -8.95 -21.02 19.69
CA ASP A 133 -9.29 -20.31 20.90
C ASP A 133 -9.70 -18.89 20.52
N ALA A 134 -11.01 -18.72 20.32
CA ALA A 134 -11.61 -17.44 20.03
C ALA A 134 -11.24 -16.38 21.09
N VAL A 135 -11.06 -16.78 22.36
CA VAL A 135 -10.70 -15.86 23.45
C VAL A 135 -9.29 -15.32 23.24
N ASP A 136 -8.34 -16.18 22.88
CA ASP A 136 -6.98 -15.76 22.57
C ASP A 136 -6.90 -14.92 21.30
N ALA A 137 -7.72 -15.24 20.29
CA ALA A 137 -7.86 -14.40 19.09
C ALA A 137 -8.38 -12.99 19.43
N TYR A 138 -9.38 -12.89 20.31
CA TYR A 138 -9.91 -11.59 20.78
C TYR A 138 -8.90 -10.81 21.61
N ARG A 139 -8.16 -11.46 22.52
CA ARG A 139 -7.08 -10.83 23.29
C ARG A 139 -5.99 -10.27 22.37
N ARG A 140 -5.63 -11.03 21.33
CA ARG A 140 -4.66 -10.59 20.31
C ARG A 140 -5.18 -9.38 19.53
N LEU A 141 -6.45 -9.39 19.14
CA LEU A 141 -7.07 -8.26 18.45
C LEU A 141 -7.06 -7.00 19.31
N GLN A 142 -7.47 -7.10 20.58
CA GLN A 142 -7.46 -5.96 21.50
C GLN A 142 -6.07 -5.37 21.70
N ARG A 143 -5.04 -6.22 21.83
CA ARG A 143 -3.65 -5.77 21.91
C ARG A 143 -3.23 -4.98 20.67
N LEU A 144 -3.53 -5.52 19.49
CA LEU A 144 -3.20 -4.88 18.23
C LEU A 144 -3.96 -3.55 18.03
N GLU A 145 -5.20 -3.45 18.49
CA GLU A 145 -5.95 -2.20 18.45
C GLU A 145 -5.33 -1.12 19.33
N ILE A 146 -4.85 -1.48 20.53
CA ILE A 146 -4.12 -0.56 21.42
C ILE A 146 -2.83 -0.10 20.76
N GLU A 147 -2.04 -1.03 20.22
CA GLU A 147 -0.80 -0.71 19.51
C GLU A 147 -1.07 0.18 18.28
N ASN A 148 -2.13 -0.08 17.51
CA ASN A 148 -2.47 0.73 16.35
C ASN A 148 -2.84 2.17 16.75
N ARG A 149 -3.58 2.34 17.84
CA ARG A 149 -3.90 3.68 18.39
C ARG A 149 -2.62 4.40 18.83
N ALA A 150 -1.74 3.73 19.55
CA ALA A 150 -0.48 4.32 20.00
C ALA A 150 0.40 4.76 18.83
N LEU A 151 0.49 3.93 17.78
CA LEU A 151 1.24 4.25 16.56
C LEU A 151 0.68 5.46 15.82
N ARG A 152 -0.65 5.62 15.78
CA ARG A 152 -1.29 6.80 15.16
C ARG A 152 -0.96 8.08 15.90
N VAL A 153 -1.06 8.07 17.24
CA VAL A 153 -0.68 9.23 18.06
C VAL A 153 0.79 9.60 17.85
N HIS A 154 1.67 8.60 17.81
CA HIS A 154 3.10 8.87 17.58
C HIS A 154 3.39 9.41 16.17
N ALA A 155 2.66 8.95 15.16
CA ALA A 155 2.77 9.48 13.80
C ALA A 155 2.29 10.94 13.71
N GLU A 156 1.22 11.30 14.41
CA GLU A 156 0.74 12.68 14.52
C GLU A 156 1.77 13.57 15.24
N GLU A 157 2.38 13.08 16.32
CA GLU A 157 3.45 13.78 17.04
C GLU A 157 4.67 14.04 16.16
N LEU A 158 5.16 13.02 15.43
CA LEU A 158 6.26 13.17 14.49
C LEU A 158 5.94 14.17 13.37
N THR A 159 4.69 14.16 12.90
CA THR A 159 4.22 15.11 11.89
C THR A 159 4.22 16.54 12.45
N ALA A 160 3.77 16.74 13.69
CA ALA A 160 3.81 18.03 14.36
C ALA A 160 5.25 18.53 14.57
N MET A 161 6.16 17.66 15.03
CA MET A 161 7.58 17.99 15.17
C MET A 161 8.21 18.38 13.84
N LEU A 162 7.88 17.68 12.75
CA LEU A 162 8.39 17.99 11.42
C LEU A 162 7.85 19.34 10.91
N MET A 163 6.58 19.66 11.18
CA MET A 163 6.02 20.96 10.84
C MET A 163 6.66 22.09 11.66
N ALA A 164 6.89 21.88 12.97
CA ALA A 164 7.61 22.83 13.81
C ALA A 164 9.06 23.07 13.32
N ALA A 165 9.78 22.00 12.96
CA ALA A 165 11.12 22.09 12.40
C ALA A 165 11.14 22.85 11.06
N ARG A 166 10.15 22.64 10.20
CA ARG A 166 10.01 23.39 8.94
C ARG A 166 9.78 24.88 9.18
N VAL A 167 8.95 25.24 10.16
CA VAL A 167 8.70 26.64 10.53
C VAL A 167 9.98 27.28 11.09
N ALA A 168 10.65 26.64 12.04
CA ALA A 168 11.90 27.13 12.62
C ALA A 168 12.99 27.35 11.55
N LEU A 169 13.09 26.44 10.57
CA LEU A 169 14.02 26.60 9.44
C LEU A 169 13.65 27.79 8.55
N ALA A 170 12.36 27.99 8.26
CA ALA A 170 11.89 29.14 7.48
C ALA A 170 12.19 30.47 8.20
N GLU A 171 12.00 30.53 9.52
CA GLU A 171 12.34 31.69 10.35
C GLU A 171 13.85 31.97 10.35
N ALA A 172 14.69 30.94 10.51
CA ALA A 172 16.14 31.08 10.49
C ALA A 172 16.65 31.62 9.13
N LEU A 173 16.11 31.11 8.02
CA LEU A 173 16.43 31.61 6.69
C LEU A 173 15.92 33.04 6.46
N GLY A 174 14.73 33.37 6.96
CA GLY A 174 14.17 34.72 6.92
C GLY A 174 15.03 35.74 7.65
N HIS A 175 15.51 35.41 8.86
CA HIS A 175 16.39 36.28 9.63
C HIS A 175 17.78 36.45 8.98
N HIS A 176 18.33 35.42 8.34
CA HIS A 176 19.58 35.54 7.59
C HIS A 176 19.44 36.41 6.32
N GLY A 177 18.33 36.31 5.60
CA GLY A 177 18.06 37.15 4.43
C GLY A 177 17.96 38.64 4.76
N VAL A 178 17.32 38.98 5.88
CA VAL A 178 17.18 40.37 6.35
C VAL A 178 18.53 40.94 6.83
N ARG A 179 19.36 40.14 7.50
CA ARG A 179 20.69 40.58 7.99
C ARG A 179 21.72 40.76 6.86
N ALA A 180 21.62 39.98 5.78
CA ALA A 180 22.43 40.17 4.58
C ALA A 180 22.02 41.43 3.77
N GLY A 181 20.73 41.76 3.74
CA GLY A 181 20.21 42.97 3.08
C GLY A 181 20.61 44.27 3.80
N THR A 182 20.64 44.28 5.13
CA THR A 182 21.01 45.47 5.90
C THR A 182 22.51 45.79 5.85
N VAL A 183 23.39 44.78 5.80
CA VAL A 183 24.85 44.99 5.64
C VAL A 183 25.19 45.54 4.25
N ARG A 184 24.49 45.08 3.20
CA ARG A 184 24.70 45.57 1.82
C ARG A 184 24.13 46.97 1.58
N ALA A 185 23.03 47.35 2.25
CA ALA A 185 22.49 48.70 2.20
C ALA A 185 23.36 49.73 2.96
N ALA A 186 24.06 49.31 4.03
CA ALA A 186 24.94 50.19 4.79
C ALA A 186 26.28 50.52 4.08
N HIS A 187 26.75 49.68 3.14
CA HIS A 187 27.97 49.91 2.36
C HIS A 187 27.76 50.68 1.04
N GLY A 188 26.52 50.99 0.65
CA GLY A 188 26.21 51.70 -0.59
C GLY A 188 26.13 53.23 -0.48
N ARG A 189 26.39 53.82 0.69
CA ARG A 189 26.18 55.27 0.94
C ARG A 189 27.41 55.96 1.54
N ARG A 190 28.60 55.72 1.00
CA ARG A 190 29.77 56.61 1.20
C ARG A 190 30.60 56.61 -0.07
N GLY A 191 30.61 57.73 -0.80
CA GLY A 191 31.58 57.94 -1.87
C GLY A 191 31.12 58.86 -3.00
N SER A 192 31.03 60.17 -2.74
CA SER A 192 31.47 61.20 -3.68
C SER A 192 31.55 62.56 -3.00
N PRO A 193 32.76 63.02 -2.60
CA PRO A 193 33.14 64.41 -2.68
C PRO A 193 34.03 64.56 -3.91
N ILE A 194 33.48 65.05 -5.02
CA ILE A 194 34.31 65.61 -6.08
C ILE A 194 34.50 67.07 -5.72
N GLY A 195 35.71 67.40 -5.31
CA GLY A 195 36.15 68.79 -5.19
C GLY A 195 36.48 69.36 -6.56
N GLU A 196 36.11 70.60 -6.78
CA GLU A 196 36.78 71.49 -7.72
C GLU A 196 37.15 72.77 -6.96
N SER A 197 38.46 72.90 -6.78
CA SER A 197 39.33 74.09 -6.84
C SER A 197 38.61 75.42 -7.10
N HIS A 198 38.72 76.43 -6.24
CA HIS A 198 39.82 77.41 -6.16
C HIS A 198 40.00 78.24 -7.44
N GLU A 199 39.54 79.50 -7.40
CA GLU A 199 40.04 80.59 -8.23
C GLU A 199 40.02 81.89 -7.40
N ASP A 200 41.19 82.53 -7.37
CA ASP A 200 41.57 83.74 -6.64
C ASP A 200 41.08 85.05 -7.33
N ASP A 201 41.28 86.15 -6.59
CA ASP A 201 41.08 87.60 -6.85
C ASP A 201 39.68 88.23 -6.64
#